data_AF-A0A0U2L7P1-F1
#
_entry.id   AF-A0A0U2L7P1-F1
#
_cell.length_a   1.000
_cell.length_b   1.000
_cell.length_c   1.000
_cell.angle_alpha   90.00
_cell.angle_beta   90.00
_cell.angle_gamma   90.00
#
_symmetry.space_group_name_H-M   'P 1'
#
loop_
_entity.id
_entity.type
_entity.pdbx_description
1 polymer ?
#
loop_
_entity_poly.entity_id
_entity_poly.type
_entity_poly.pdbx_seq_one_letter_code
_entity_poly.pdbx_strand_id
1 'polypeptide(L)'
;MSIEGYDVRDSPKLKRFCLERNLGDHTVRKYYVNLKRYVNFCNKTLEELLEEADEEEDRVTRQGRRKIRERLIDFRVYLKENYATNTVLTNMTCVTTFYKHFDITIPELPRMVYNESPNSSIEFKDLPTIDDIKTAIENSKNPKHKALYLFMACNGTSRNEISKFKYSQFLSAIQEYFPDVETPQDIVNALDGKCDELDIIPIFKMYREKTRYHYYTAISPECVQFCINYIKQQGLGLKEDTPFFQLSADGVSGAFKLMNNKMKWGKKGSIDFFSPHRIRKFNASAIEDTDFANYIQGRKPNKIRETYFKKDIENVREEYKKHMHKFNIYAHYDVMINSEAYKKMKKQIEDERRKHEDENKKLRKEYEHKINQLELQNSLLSGQINNIETQMIGLVRANEYRAFIKYVREDDFAKEHGLMDYAIDIYESRISNDENFHPSIEDMDIIINQAYNRKINDNRLNAKLLSQTSQDYGEIYSYIESKANEYLDRRGFELIPALRQVLNNRLKEYALEIDENMAVRDNWEDLIDDRRISRIVAEVTKSIM
;
A
#
# COMPACT_ATOMS: atom_id res chain seq x y z
N MET A 1 16.55 24.39 60.33
CA MET A 1 16.46 23.24 61.24
C MET A 1 15.64 22.18 60.53
N SER A 2 16.15 20.95 60.38
CA SER A 2 15.33 19.82 59.92
C SER A 2 14.66 19.20 61.14
N ILE A 3 13.44 18.72 60.98
CA ILE A 3 12.79 17.88 61.99
C ILE A 3 13.65 16.63 62.16
N GLU A 4 14.21 16.44 63.35
CA GLU A 4 15.13 15.35 63.64
C GLU A 4 14.39 14.00 63.48
N GLY A 5 14.95 13.08 62.70
CA GLY A 5 14.35 11.76 62.46
C GLY A 5 13.19 11.69 61.44
N TYR A 6 12.77 12.80 60.82
CA TYR A 6 11.70 12.81 59.81
C TYR A 6 12.22 13.09 58.39
N ASP A 7 12.05 12.14 57.47
CA ASP A 7 12.19 12.39 56.03
C ASP A 7 10.82 12.37 55.34
N VAL A 8 10.52 13.46 54.64
CA VAL A 8 9.28 13.62 53.86
C VAL A 8 9.09 12.51 52.83
N ARG A 9 10.17 11.84 52.37
CA ARG A 9 10.07 10.68 51.47
C ARG A 9 9.34 9.51 52.09
N ASP A 10 9.43 9.37 53.40
CA ASP A 10 8.89 8.22 54.12
C ASP A 10 7.43 8.43 54.52
N SER A 11 6.94 9.69 54.48
CA SER A 11 5.55 10.06 54.73
C SER A 11 4.56 9.17 53.95
N PRO A 12 3.69 8.44 54.65
CA PRO A 12 2.59 7.71 54.03
C PRO A 12 1.67 8.61 53.22
N LYS A 13 1.43 9.85 53.68
CA LYS A 13 0.60 10.83 52.97
C LYS A 13 1.24 11.25 51.66
N LEU A 14 2.56 11.48 51.61
CA LEU A 14 3.23 11.79 50.34
C LEU A 14 3.19 10.61 49.37
N LYS A 15 3.43 9.38 49.86
CA LYS A 15 3.36 8.16 49.02
C LYS A 15 1.97 7.99 48.41
N ARG A 16 0.91 8.15 49.23
CA ARG A 16 -0.49 8.13 48.79
C ARG A 16 -0.77 9.21 47.74
N PHE A 17 -0.36 10.45 48.00
CA PHE A 17 -0.50 11.58 47.06
C PHE A 17 0.15 11.29 45.70
N CYS A 18 1.35 10.70 45.69
CA CYS A 18 2.06 10.40 44.47
C CYS A 18 1.39 9.27 43.67
N LEU A 19 0.91 8.24 44.36
CA LEU A 19 0.24 7.08 43.77
C LEU A 19 -1.12 7.46 43.15
N GLU A 20 -2.00 8.10 43.93
CA GLU A 20 -3.36 8.46 43.49
C GLU A 20 -3.35 9.43 42.31
N ARG A 21 -2.34 10.31 42.23
CA ARG A 21 -2.18 11.26 41.13
C ARG A 21 -1.35 10.73 39.96
N ASN A 22 -0.86 9.49 40.02
CA ASN A 22 -0.03 8.85 39.00
C ASN A 22 1.15 9.74 38.55
N LEU A 23 1.92 10.25 39.52
CA LEU A 23 3.00 11.20 39.26
C LEU A 23 4.27 10.49 38.77
N GLY A 24 4.87 10.99 37.70
CA GLY A 24 6.20 10.53 37.27
C GLY A 24 7.33 11.01 38.20
N ASP A 25 8.44 10.29 38.21
CA ASP A 25 9.58 10.45 39.16
C ASP A 25 10.08 11.89 39.31
N HIS A 26 10.20 12.62 38.19
CA HIS A 26 10.64 14.01 38.23
C HIS A 26 9.66 14.90 39.02
N THR A 27 8.36 14.65 38.85
CA THR A 27 7.31 15.37 39.57
C THR A 27 7.26 14.94 41.04
N VAL A 28 7.47 13.66 41.35
CA VAL A 28 7.60 13.17 42.74
C VAL A 28 8.76 13.86 43.44
N ARG A 29 9.96 13.87 42.83
CA ARG A 29 11.14 14.59 43.37
C ARG A 29 10.85 16.08 43.56
N LYS A 30 10.13 16.71 42.63
CA LYS A 30 9.69 18.10 42.77
C LYS A 30 8.82 18.29 44.01
N TYR A 31 7.76 17.48 44.20
CA TYR A 31 6.92 17.59 45.38
C TYR A 31 7.70 17.36 46.67
N TYR A 32 8.54 16.33 46.72
CA TYR A 32 9.44 16.07 47.85
C TYR A 32 10.24 17.31 48.28
N VAL A 33 10.97 17.92 47.34
CA VAL A 33 11.83 19.08 47.64
C VAL A 33 11.02 20.27 48.18
N ASN A 34 9.87 20.56 47.55
CA ASN A 34 9.06 21.71 47.94
C ASN A 34 8.30 21.47 49.26
N LEU A 35 7.79 20.26 49.49
CA LEU A 35 7.11 19.90 50.74
C LEU A 35 8.08 19.77 51.90
N LYS A 36 9.29 19.24 51.69
CA LYS A 36 10.36 19.25 52.70
C LYS A 36 10.71 20.66 53.15
N ARG A 37 10.75 21.61 52.22
CA ARG A 37 10.96 23.03 52.56
C ARG A 37 9.83 23.58 53.44
N TYR A 38 8.58 23.23 53.14
CA TYR A 38 7.41 23.67 53.90
C TYR A 38 7.35 23.05 55.30
N VAL A 39 7.58 21.74 55.42
CA VAL A 39 7.69 20.98 56.68
C VAL A 39 8.77 21.57 57.58
N ASN A 40 9.96 21.83 57.03
CA ASN A 40 11.06 22.45 57.78
C ASN A 40 10.75 23.88 58.23
N PHE A 41 9.97 24.63 57.44
CA PHE A 41 9.52 25.97 57.81
C PHE A 41 8.49 25.92 58.94
N CYS A 42 7.51 25.00 58.85
CA CYS A 42 6.45 24.87 59.86
C CYS A 42 6.89 24.12 61.12
N ASN A 43 8.03 23.44 61.07
CA ASN A 43 8.51 22.52 62.10
C ASN A 43 7.45 21.47 62.51
N LYS A 44 6.75 20.92 61.51
CA LYS A 44 5.71 19.90 61.63
C LYS A 44 5.80 18.92 60.48
N THR A 45 5.50 17.66 60.75
CA THR A 45 5.36 16.61 59.74
C THR A 45 4.16 16.88 58.82
N LEU A 46 4.12 16.23 57.65
CA LEU A 46 2.97 16.36 56.73
C LEU A 46 1.67 15.86 57.35
N GLU A 47 1.76 14.82 58.19
CA GLU A 47 0.65 14.23 58.90
C GLU A 47 0.07 15.22 59.91
N GLU A 48 0.89 15.79 60.80
CA GLU A 48 0.46 16.81 61.77
C GLU A 48 -0.10 18.07 61.10
N LEU A 49 0.45 18.45 59.94
CA LEU A 49 -0.02 19.60 59.18
C LEU A 49 -1.39 19.37 58.54
N LEU A 50 -1.71 18.13 58.18
CA LEU A 50 -3.02 17.75 57.65
C LEU A 50 -4.03 17.61 58.79
N GLU A 51 -3.67 16.93 59.87
CA GLU A 51 -4.54 16.77 61.06
C GLU A 51 -4.91 18.12 61.68
N GLU A 52 -3.94 19.05 61.81
CA GLU A 52 -4.22 20.42 62.28
C GLU A 52 -5.22 21.13 61.36
N ALA A 53 -5.10 20.96 60.04
CA ALA A 53 -5.98 21.62 59.09
C ALA A 53 -7.39 21.01 59.08
N ASP A 54 -7.50 19.69 59.22
CA ASP A 54 -8.76 18.94 59.26
C ASP A 54 -9.56 19.29 60.52
N GLU A 55 -8.91 19.28 61.70
CA GLU A 55 -9.54 19.70 62.95
C GLU A 55 -10.04 21.16 62.92
N GLU A 56 -9.33 22.04 62.21
CA GLU A 56 -9.74 23.43 62.02
C GLU A 56 -10.94 23.58 61.08
N GLU A 57 -11.13 22.66 60.13
CA GLU A 57 -12.30 22.71 59.25
C GLU A 57 -13.59 22.46 60.02
N ASP A 58 -13.55 21.49 60.93
CA ASP A 58 -14.68 21.11 61.80
C ASP A 58 -14.96 22.14 62.89
N ARG A 59 -13.91 22.71 63.50
CA ARG A 59 -14.04 23.57 64.70
C ARG A 59 -14.14 25.07 64.37
N VAL A 60 -13.58 25.53 63.25
CA VAL A 60 -13.48 26.96 62.93
C VAL A 60 -14.31 27.30 61.69
N THR A 61 -15.54 27.78 61.93
CA THR A 61 -16.50 28.16 60.87
C THR A 61 -15.98 29.31 59.99
N ARG A 62 -15.16 30.22 60.54
CA ARG A 62 -14.62 31.37 59.78
C ARG A 62 -13.26 31.01 59.18
N GLN A 63 -13.23 30.71 57.88
CA GLN A 63 -12.02 30.36 57.11
C GLN A 63 -10.83 31.31 57.31
N GLY A 64 -11.09 32.60 57.50
CA GLY A 64 -10.05 33.61 57.70
C GLY A 64 -9.25 33.48 59.01
N ARG A 65 -9.73 32.70 59.98
CA ARG A 65 -9.10 32.46 61.31
C ARG A 65 -8.37 31.12 61.42
N ARG A 66 -8.34 30.32 60.34
CA ARG A 66 -7.63 29.03 60.32
C ARG A 66 -6.12 29.26 60.26
N LYS A 67 -5.32 28.54 61.06
CA LYS A 67 -3.85 28.67 61.10
C LYS A 67 -3.20 28.35 59.77
N ILE A 68 -3.81 27.46 58.97
CA ILE A 68 -3.33 27.17 57.61
C ILE A 68 -3.17 28.44 56.77
N ARG A 69 -4.05 29.44 56.94
CA ARG A 69 -3.96 30.71 56.21
C ARG A 69 -2.73 31.50 56.62
N GLU A 70 -2.50 31.63 57.93
CA GLU A 70 -1.35 32.34 58.49
C GLU A 70 -0.05 31.66 58.07
N ARG A 71 0.05 30.33 58.22
CA ARG A 71 1.22 29.54 57.77
C ARG A 71 1.54 29.73 56.29
N LEU A 72 0.52 29.68 55.43
CA LEU A 72 0.72 29.87 53.98
C LEU A 72 1.15 31.31 53.64
N ILE A 73 0.68 32.30 54.39
CA ILE A 73 1.12 33.70 54.24
C ILE A 73 2.57 33.85 54.70
N ASP A 74 2.92 33.32 55.87
CA ASP A 74 4.26 33.44 56.45
C ASP A 74 5.28 32.65 55.62
N PHE A 75 4.92 31.45 55.18
CA PHE A 75 5.76 30.66 54.28
C PHE A 75 6.01 31.39 52.96
N ARG A 76 4.98 32.06 52.44
CA ARG A 76 5.11 32.88 51.22
C ARG A 76 6.03 34.09 51.43
N VAL A 77 5.99 34.74 52.60
CA VAL A 77 6.91 35.83 52.96
C VAL A 77 8.34 35.31 53.02
N TYR A 78 8.57 34.22 53.76
CA TYR A 78 9.86 33.53 53.83
C TYR A 78 10.39 33.17 52.43
N LEU A 79 9.54 32.64 51.55
CA LEU A 79 9.93 32.28 50.19
C LEU A 79 10.32 33.50 49.35
N LYS A 80 9.61 34.63 49.48
CA LYS A 80 9.92 35.87 48.75
C LYS A 80 11.27 36.46 49.14
N GLU A 81 11.63 36.36 50.42
CA GLU A 81 12.91 36.88 50.93
C GLU A 81 14.11 36.04 50.48
N ASN A 82 13.89 34.74 50.24
CA ASN A 82 14.99 33.78 50.03
C ASN A 82 15.07 33.18 48.62
N TYR A 83 14.04 33.34 47.78
CA TYR A 83 13.95 32.65 46.50
C TYR A 83 13.37 33.50 45.37
N ALA A 84 13.75 33.14 44.13
CA ALA A 84 13.21 33.76 42.92
C ALA A 84 11.69 33.50 42.75
N THR A 85 10.99 34.42 42.10
CA THR A 85 9.52 34.41 41.90
C THR A 85 8.95 33.07 41.43
N ASN A 86 9.56 32.44 40.41
CA ASN A 86 9.10 31.14 39.90
C ASN A 86 9.26 30.01 40.92
N THR A 87 10.29 30.07 41.76
CA THR A 87 10.48 29.13 42.87
C THR A 87 9.39 29.35 43.92
N VAL A 88 9.08 30.60 44.27
CA VAL A 88 7.98 30.93 45.20
C VAL A 88 6.65 30.34 44.68
N LEU A 89 6.31 30.63 43.42
CA LEU A 89 5.12 30.11 42.75
C LEU A 89 5.05 28.59 42.77
N THR A 90 6.16 27.92 42.44
CA THR A 90 6.24 26.45 42.42
C THR A 90 6.05 25.86 43.82
N ASN A 91 6.69 26.46 44.83
CA ASN A 91 6.55 26.00 46.22
C ASN A 91 5.10 26.15 46.70
N MET A 92 4.51 27.33 46.52
CA MET A 92 3.12 27.59 46.90
C MET A 92 2.15 26.66 46.17
N THR A 93 2.37 26.43 44.87
CA THR A 93 1.55 25.50 44.09
C THR A 93 1.65 24.08 44.61
N CYS A 94 2.87 23.60 44.92
CA CYS A 94 3.06 22.24 45.45
C CYS A 94 2.37 22.07 46.81
N VAL A 95 2.54 23.02 47.74
CA VAL A 95 1.92 22.95 49.08
C VAL A 95 0.40 23.02 48.99
N THR A 96 -0.14 23.99 48.24
CA THR A 96 -1.60 24.13 48.11
C THR A 96 -2.25 22.96 47.37
N THR A 97 -1.56 22.39 46.36
CA THR A 97 -2.06 21.19 45.67
C THR A 97 -2.04 19.96 46.57
N PHE A 98 -1.07 19.87 47.48
CA PHE A 98 -0.98 18.78 48.45
C PHE A 98 -2.15 18.81 49.43
N TYR A 99 -2.42 19.95 50.06
CA TYR A 99 -3.59 20.11 50.94
C TYR A 99 -4.91 19.82 50.21
N LYS A 100 -5.11 20.40 49.03
CA LYS A 100 -6.33 20.19 48.23
C LYS A 100 -6.55 18.75 47.81
N HIS A 101 -5.51 17.93 47.73
CA HIS A 101 -5.66 16.52 47.40
C HIS A 101 -6.24 15.71 48.57
N PHE A 102 -6.03 16.17 49.80
CA PHE A 102 -6.64 15.61 51.00
C PHE A 102 -7.90 16.39 51.41
N ASP A 103 -8.59 16.98 50.42
CA ASP A 103 -9.86 17.69 50.57
C ASP A 103 -9.87 18.89 51.53
N ILE A 104 -8.70 19.36 52.00
CA ILE A 104 -8.61 20.56 52.84
C ILE A 104 -8.91 21.82 52.03
N THR A 105 -9.88 22.60 52.48
CA THR A 105 -10.26 23.88 51.87
C THR A 105 -9.27 24.97 52.23
N ILE A 106 -8.53 25.45 51.23
CA ILE A 106 -7.59 26.56 51.39
C ILE A 106 -8.32 27.90 51.42
N PRO A 107 -8.22 28.70 52.51
CA PRO A 107 -8.80 30.04 52.58
C PRO A 107 -8.23 30.97 51.52
N GLU A 108 -8.98 31.99 51.13
CA GLU A 108 -8.51 32.99 50.16
C GLU A 108 -7.24 33.69 50.67
N LEU A 109 -6.17 33.57 49.86
CA LEU A 109 -4.89 34.19 50.14
C LEU A 109 -4.85 35.57 49.45
N PRO A 110 -4.31 36.62 50.11
CA PRO A 110 -4.17 37.94 49.49
C PRO A 110 -3.43 37.85 48.16
N ARG A 111 -3.88 38.61 47.14
CA ARG A 111 -3.20 38.66 45.84
C ARG A 111 -1.72 39.00 46.02
N MET A 112 -0.87 38.24 45.36
CA MET A 112 0.54 38.58 45.26
C MET A 112 0.74 39.57 44.13
N VAL A 113 1.21 40.77 44.47
CA VAL A 113 1.99 41.58 43.53
C VAL A 113 3.36 40.95 43.48
N TYR A 114 3.70 40.39 42.32
CA TYR A 114 5.07 40.09 41.99
C TYR A 114 5.63 41.37 41.41
N ASN A 115 6.74 41.86 41.96
CA ASN A 115 7.58 42.75 41.16
C ASN A 115 7.92 41.91 39.93
N GLU A 116 7.47 42.34 38.75
CA GLU A 116 7.88 41.68 37.52
C GLU A 116 9.39 41.54 37.60
N SER A 117 9.88 40.31 37.56
CA SER A 117 11.32 40.14 37.45
C SER A 117 11.69 40.93 36.20
N PRO A 118 12.72 41.80 36.22
CA PRO A 118 13.19 42.51 35.02
C PRO A 118 13.64 41.58 33.87
N ASN A 119 13.42 40.26 34.01
CA ASN A 119 13.66 39.19 33.04
C ASN A 119 12.36 38.55 32.48
N SER A 120 11.17 39.12 32.72
CA SER A 120 9.90 38.53 32.31
C SER A 120 9.65 38.58 30.80
N SER A 121 10.24 39.55 30.09
CA SER A 121 10.17 39.65 28.63
C SER A 121 11.54 39.38 28.01
N ILE A 122 11.85 38.11 27.72
CA ILE A 122 12.94 37.79 26.78
C ILE A 122 12.49 38.28 25.41
N GLU A 123 13.16 39.28 24.86
CA GLU A 123 12.89 39.77 23.51
C GLU A 123 13.61 38.92 22.46
N PHE A 124 13.21 39.07 21.19
CA PHE A 124 13.88 38.37 20.09
C PHE A 124 15.39 38.66 20.06
N LYS A 125 15.80 39.90 20.34
CA LYS A 125 17.22 40.32 20.41
C LYS A 125 18.04 39.62 21.50
N ASP A 126 17.39 38.98 22.47
CA ASP A 126 18.06 38.22 23.52
C ASP A 126 18.26 36.74 23.13
N LEU A 127 17.75 36.30 21.98
CA LEU A 127 18.00 34.96 21.45
C LEU A 127 19.33 34.93 20.68
N PRO A 128 20.04 33.79 20.67
CA PRO A 128 21.14 33.58 19.73
C PRO A 128 20.66 33.76 18.30
N THR A 129 21.50 34.41 17.50
CA THR A 129 21.35 34.55 16.06
C THR A 129 22.03 33.39 15.33
N ILE A 130 21.83 33.30 14.01
CA ILE A 130 22.58 32.34 13.19
C ILE A 130 24.09 32.61 13.23
N ASP A 131 24.51 33.87 13.34
CA ASP A 131 25.91 34.26 13.49
C ASP A 131 26.52 33.83 14.83
N ASP A 132 25.73 33.84 15.91
CA ASP A 132 26.18 33.29 17.20
C ASP A 132 26.38 31.77 17.11
N ILE A 133 25.49 31.07 16.39
CA ILE A 133 25.62 29.62 16.15
C ILE A 133 26.84 29.32 15.28
N LYS A 134 27.07 30.10 14.21
CA LYS A 134 28.28 30.05 13.39
C LYS A 134 29.53 30.22 14.24
N THR A 135 29.55 31.26 15.06
CA THR A 135 30.65 31.55 15.98
C THR A 135 30.91 30.38 16.93
N ALA A 136 29.86 29.77 17.49
CA ALA A 136 29.97 28.57 18.33
C ALA A 136 30.57 27.37 17.58
N ILE A 137 30.20 27.16 16.32
CA ILE A 137 30.71 26.07 15.49
C ILE A 137 32.18 26.27 15.14
N GLU A 138 32.55 27.48 14.71
CA GLU A 138 33.93 27.83 14.35
C GLU A 138 34.88 27.72 15.55
N ASN A 139 34.40 28.12 16.74
CA ASN A 139 35.17 28.05 17.98
C ASN A 139 35.11 26.68 18.67
N SER A 140 34.30 25.74 18.20
CA SER A 140 34.29 24.38 18.72
C SER A 140 35.40 23.54 18.07
N LYS A 141 36.17 22.81 18.87
CA LYS A 141 37.13 21.82 18.34
C LYS A 141 36.52 20.42 18.19
N ASN A 142 35.28 20.23 18.69
CA ASN A 142 34.63 18.93 18.72
C ASN A 142 33.52 18.86 17.64
N PRO A 143 33.74 18.17 16.52
CA PRO A 143 32.73 17.86 15.50
C PRO A 143 31.38 17.39 16.06
N LYS A 144 31.35 16.59 17.14
CA LYS A 144 30.10 16.21 17.83
C LYS A 144 29.32 17.44 18.30
N HIS A 145 30.00 18.40 18.92
CA HIS A 145 29.36 19.62 19.40
C HIS A 145 28.96 20.52 18.23
N LYS A 146 29.77 20.60 17.16
CA LYS A 146 29.42 21.36 15.95
C LYS A 146 28.12 20.85 15.35
N ALA A 147 28.04 19.54 15.13
CA ALA A 147 26.83 18.86 14.64
C ALA A 147 25.66 19.08 15.60
N LEU A 148 25.85 18.90 16.90
CA LEU A 148 24.81 19.09 17.90
C LEU A 148 24.21 20.52 17.88
N TYR A 149 25.04 21.55 17.79
CA TYR A 149 24.57 22.94 17.80
C TYR A 149 23.69 23.24 16.59
N LEU A 150 24.15 22.87 15.40
CA LEU A 150 23.40 23.10 14.17
C LEU A 150 22.15 22.21 14.09
N PHE A 151 22.27 20.96 14.50
CA PHE A 151 21.14 20.00 14.51
C PHE A 151 19.98 20.51 15.37
N MET A 152 20.27 21.01 16.57
CA MET A 152 19.24 21.61 17.43
C MET A 152 18.69 22.92 16.88
N ALA A 153 19.50 23.72 16.18
CA ALA A 153 19.07 24.96 15.55
C ALA A 153 18.12 24.70 14.37
N CYS A 154 18.40 23.66 13.57
CA CYS A 154 17.58 23.25 12.43
C CYS A 154 16.24 22.64 12.86
N ASN A 155 16.26 21.70 13.82
CA ASN A 155 15.08 20.88 14.10
C ASN A 155 14.25 21.32 15.32
N GLY A 156 14.76 22.25 16.15
CA GLY A 156 14.05 22.77 17.32
C GLY A 156 13.70 21.74 18.40
N THR A 157 14.32 20.56 18.39
CA THR A 157 14.06 19.52 19.39
C THR A 157 14.59 19.90 20.78
N SER A 158 14.07 19.28 21.83
CA SER A 158 14.50 19.56 23.21
C SER A 158 15.71 18.70 23.56
N ARG A 159 16.47 19.15 24.58
CA ARG A 159 17.63 18.39 25.09
C ARG A 159 17.32 16.93 25.44
N ASN A 160 16.12 16.65 25.94
CA ASN A 160 15.70 15.30 26.34
C ASN A 160 15.44 14.42 25.11
N GLU A 161 14.81 14.98 24.08
CA GLU A 161 14.55 14.29 22.80
C GLU A 161 15.87 14.01 22.09
N ILE A 162 16.77 14.99 22.03
CA ILE A 162 18.12 14.81 21.45
C ILE A 162 18.94 13.75 22.16
N SER A 163 18.89 13.70 23.50
CA SER A 163 19.62 12.67 24.25
C SER A 163 19.16 11.24 23.98
N LYS A 164 17.98 11.08 23.35
CA LYS A 164 17.36 9.80 22.99
C LYS A 164 17.30 9.57 21.49
N PHE A 165 17.71 10.55 20.67
CA PHE A 165 17.76 10.42 19.23
C PHE A 165 18.79 9.35 18.86
N LYS A 166 18.35 8.25 18.23
CA LYS A 166 19.17 7.08 17.93
C LYS A 166 19.88 7.19 16.58
N TYR A 167 20.98 6.48 16.42
CA TYR A 167 21.64 6.33 15.13
C TYR A 167 20.72 5.66 14.09
N SER A 168 19.92 4.66 14.47
CA SER A 168 18.95 4.04 13.57
C SER A 168 17.95 5.04 12.98
N GLN A 169 17.50 6.04 13.75
CA GLN A 169 16.62 7.09 13.24
C GLN A 169 17.32 7.98 12.20
N PHE A 170 18.63 8.21 12.36
CA PHE A 170 19.42 8.94 11.38
C PHE A 170 19.62 8.10 10.12
N LEU A 171 20.04 6.83 10.27
CA LEU A 171 20.25 5.88 9.19
C LEU A 171 18.99 5.71 8.33
N SER A 172 17.84 5.43 8.94
CA SER A 172 16.58 5.24 8.21
C SER A 172 16.15 6.48 7.41
N ALA A 173 16.45 7.68 7.90
CA ALA A 173 16.12 8.91 7.18
C ALA A 173 17.06 9.17 5.98
N ILE A 174 18.30 8.65 6.03
CA ILE A 174 19.23 8.67 4.89
C ILE A 174 18.90 7.58 3.88
N GLN A 175 18.45 6.40 4.34
CA GLN A 175 18.04 5.28 3.47
C GLN A 175 16.87 5.62 2.54
N GLU A 176 16.08 6.65 2.85
CA GLU A 176 15.07 7.21 1.94
C GLU A 176 15.67 7.72 0.63
N TYR A 177 16.92 8.21 0.68
CA TYR A 177 17.65 8.72 -0.48
C TYR A 177 18.65 7.69 -1.04
N PHE A 178 19.22 6.86 -0.17
CA PHE A 178 20.23 5.86 -0.53
C PHE A 178 19.87 4.51 0.12
N PRO A 179 19.02 3.69 -0.51
CA PRO A 179 18.51 2.46 0.10
C PRO A 179 19.59 1.45 0.54
N ASP A 180 20.73 1.45 -0.16
CA ASP A 180 21.81 0.48 0.03
C ASP A 180 22.80 0.86 1.15
N VAL A 181 22.60 1.99 1.86
CA VAL A 181 23.48 2.36 2.98
C VAL A 181 23.06 1.65 4.26
N GLU A 182 24.00 0.94 4.89
CA GLU A 182 23.74 0.20 6.12
C GLU A 182 24.67 0.64 7.26
N THR A 183 25.91 0.98 6.92
CA THR A 183 26.95 1.30 7.90
C THR A 183 27.24 2.80 7.97
N PRO A 184 27.82 3.29 9.09
CA PRO A 184 28.28 4.68 9.14
C PRO A 184 29.31 5.00 8.04
N GLN A 185 30.08 4.01 7.59
CA GLN A 185 31.06 4.20 6.51
C GLN A 185 30.36 4.40 5.15
N ASP A 186 29.27 3.68 4.88
CA ASP A 186 28.50 3.82 3.64
C ASP A 186 27.89 5.22 3.53
N ILE A 187 27.34 5.73 4.64
CA ILE A 187 26.84 7.10 4.73
C ILE A 187 27.94 8.10 4.37
N VAL A 188 29.13 7.94 4.96
CA VAL A 188 30.28 8.82 4.67
C VAL A 188 30.65 8.74 3.19
N ASN A 189 30.78 7.53 2.64
CA ASN A 189 31.17 7.34 1.24
C ASN A 189 30.14 7.94 0.25
N ALA A 190 28.85 7.81 0.56
CA ALA A 190 27.77 8.31 -0.29
C ALA A 190 27.65 9.83 -0.25
N LEU A 191 27.79 10.45 0.93
CA LEU A 191 27.34 11.82 1.16
C LEU A 191 28.43 12.85 1.45
N ASP A 192 29.64 12.44 1.83
CA ASP A 192 30.68 13.38 2.26
C ASP A 192 31.05 14.38 1.14
N GLY A 193 30.80 15.67 1.42
CA GLY A 193 31.02 16.77 0.50
C GLY A 193 29.92 16.97 -0.56
N LYS A 194 28.84 16.17 -0.53
CA LYS A 194 27.80 16.15 -1.58
C LYS A 194 26.39 16.49 -1.09
N CYS A 195 26.21 16.70 0.22
CA CYS A 195 24.88 16.85 0.82
C CYS A 195 24.04 17.98 0.19
N ASP A 196 24.65 19.14 -0.04
CA ASP A 196 23.96 20.30 -0.62
C ASP A 196 23.57 20.07 -2.10
N GLU A 197 24.45 19.45 -2.89
CA GLU A 197 24.21 19.12 -4.30
C GLU A 197 23.05 18.13 -4.47
N LEU A 198 22.91 17.23 -3.50
CA LEU A 198 21.91 16.18 -3.49
C LEU A 198 20.58 16.60 -2.82
N ASP A 199 20.49 17.84 -2.31
CA ASP A 199 19.30 18.40 -1.63
C ASP A 199 18.73 17.46 -0.53
N ILE A 200 19.62 16.86 0.27
CA ILE A 200 19.25 15.85 1.27
C ILE A 200 18.60 16.50 2.49
N ILE A 201 17.27 16.43 2.58
CA ILE A 201 16.47 16.92 3.71
C ILE A 201 15.83 15.72 4.44
N PRO A 202 16.55 15.10 5.38
CA PRO A 202 16.05 13.91 6.07
C PRO A 202 14.98 14.30 7.08
N ILE A 203 13.91 13.49 7.13
CA ILE A 203 12.79 13.68 8.05
C ILE A 203 12.86 12.64 9.17
N PHE A 204 12.78 13.10 10.42
CA PHE A 204 12.85 12.26 11.60
C PHE A 204 11.51 12.19 12.32
N LYS A 205 11.07 10.97 12.63
CA LYS A 205 9.94 10.74 13.54
C LYS A 205 10.43 10.80 14.99
N MET A 206 9.95 11.79 15.74
CA MET A 206 10.31 12.04 17.12
C MET A 206 9.15 11.75 18.07
N TYR A 207 9.45 11.49 19.35
CA TYR A 207 8.46 11.32 20.41
C TYR A 207 8.73 12.26 21.58
N ARG A 208 7.74 13.09 21.90
CA ARG A 208 7.80 14.02 23.03
C ARG A 208 7.15 13.42 24.25
N GLU A 209 7.96 12.95 25.21
CA GLU A 209 7.48 12.33 26.45
C GLU A 209 6.56 13.25 27.26
N LYS A 210 6.89 14.54 27.35
CA LYS A 210 6.14 15.52 28.15
C LYS A 210 4.66 15.62 27.73
N THR A 211 4.38 15.46 26.44
CA THR A 211 3.03 15.60 25.87
C THR A 211 2.51 14.30 25.27
N ARG A 212 3.30 13.21 25.37
CA ARG A 212 3.04 11.90 24.75
C ARG A 212 2.60 12.04 23.29
N TYR A 213 3.41 12.75 22.50
CA TYR A 213 3.06 13.14 21.13
C TYR A 213 4.16 12.78 20.14
N HIS A 214 3.78 12.14 19.03
CA HIS A 214 4.67 11.89 17.90
C HIS A 214 4.60 13.05 16.91
N TYR A 215 5.75 13.43 16.37
CA TYR A 215 5.86 14.50 15.38
C TYR A 215 7.01 14.21 14.42
N TYR A 216 6.98 14.87 13.26
CA TYR A 216 8.08 14.86 12.31
C TYR A 216 8.87 16.17 12.40
N THR A 217 10.18 16.09 12.22
CA THR A 217 11.09 17.23 12.13
C THR A 217 12.16 16.97 11.07
N ALA A 218 12.92 17.99 10.70
CA ALA A 218 13.89 17.92 9.61
C ALA A 218 15.20 18.61 9.99
N ILE A 219 16.24 18.37 9.19
CA ILE A 219 17.48 19.17 9.22
C ILE A 219 17.86 19.57 7.79
N SER A 220 18.64 20.64 7.65
CA SER A 220 19.14 21.07 6.34
C SER A 220 20.27 20.17 5.83
N PRO A 221 20.56 20.17 4.52
CA PRO A 221 21.67 19.39 3.96
C PRO A 221 23.03 19.79 4.53
N GLU A 222 23.25 21.09 4.81
CA GLU A 222 24.42 21.57 5.53
C GLU A 222 24.55 20.91 6.91
N CYS A 223 23.45 20.79 7.65
CA CYS A 223 23.45 20.09 8.93
C CYS A 223 23.76 18.59 8.78
N VAL A 224 23.32 17.95 7.69
CA VAL A 224 23.70 16.56 7.37
C VAL A 224 25.22 16.46 7.20
N GLN A 225 25.85 17.39 6.49
CA GLN A 225 27.30 17.41 6.34
C GLN A 225 28.03 17.54 7.69
N PHE A 226 27.52 18.35 8.62
CA PHE A 226 28.06 18.40 9.99
C PHE A 226 27.90 17.07 10.74
N CYS A 227 26.78 16.38 10.57
CA CYS A 227 26.55 15.04 11.11
C CYS A 227 27.54 14.02 10.51
N ILE A 228 27.83 14.08 9.21
CA ILE A 228 28.82 13.23 8.55
C ILE A 228 30.23 13.51 9.08
N ASN A 229 30.61 14.77 9.23
CA ASN A 229 31.89 15.15 9.84
C ASN A 229 32.04 14.61 11.26
N TYR A 230 30.94 14.57 12.01
CA TYR A 230 30.89 13.93 13.32
C TYR A 230 31.07 12.41 13.23
N ILE A 231 30.37 11.73 12.31
CA ILE A 231 30.48 10.29 12.08
C ILE A 231 31.93 9.90 11.72
N LYS A 232 32.56 10.64 10.79
CA LYS A 232 33.97 10.45 10.38
C LYS A 232 34.93 10.45 11.57
N GLN A 233 34.70 11.33 12.55
CA GLN A 233 35.59 11.47 13.70
C GLN A 233 35.33 10.43 14.81
N GLN A 234 34.09 9.97 14.99
CA GLN A 234 33.77 8.99 16.04
C GLN A 234 34.35 7.61 15.79
N GLY A 235 34.77 7.29 14.55
CA GLY A 235 35.31 5.99 14.18
C GLY A 235 34.32 4.86 14.49
N LEU A 236 33.32 4.66 13.62
CA LEU A 236 32.55 3.41 13.45
C LEU A 236 31.86 2.77 14.69
N GLY A 237 31.88 3.40 15.87
CA GLY A 237 31.29 2.85 17.11
C GLY A 237 29.79 3.09 17.27
N LEU A 238 29.13 3.73 16.31
CA LEU A 238 27.69 3.94 16.30
C LEU A 238 26.98 2.63 15.94
N LYS A 239 26.30 2.03 16.92
CA LYS A 239 25.37 0.92 16.69
C LYS A 239 23.96 1.48 16.53
N GLU A 240 23.10 0.78 15.79
CA GLU A 240 21.73 1.20 15.49
C GLU A 240 20.96 1.73 16.71
N ASP A 241 21.01 1.01 17.83
CA ASP A 241 20.25 1.36 19.04
C ASP A 241 20.90 2.38 19.96
N THR A 242 22.09 2.86 19.63
CA THR A 242 22.81 3.82 20.46
C THR A 242 22.33 5.25 20.19
N PRO A 243 22.27 6.14 21.22
CA PRO A 243 22.03 7.55 21.00
C PRO A 243 23.06 8.15 20.05
N PHE A 244 22.62 8.82 19.00
CA PHE A 244 23.45 9.34 17.91
C PHE A 244 24.60 10.22 18.41
N PHE A 245 24.32 11.19 19.28
CA PHE A 245 25.33 12.06 19.86
C PHE A 245 26.05 11.44 21.08
N GLN A 246 25.56 10.32 21.62
CA GLN A 246 26.06 9.68 22.83
C GLN A 246 26.21 10.66 24.02
N LEU A 247 25.20 11.51 24.22
CA LEU A 247 25.13 12.49 25.30
C LEU A 247 23.83 12.33 26.08
N SER A 248 23.92 12.35 27.41
CA SER A 248 22.74 12.50 28.26
C SER A 248 22.13 13.90 28.10
N ALA A 249 20.91 14.10 28.60
CA ALA A 249 20.26 15.43 28.55
C ALA A 249 21.08 16.52 29.29
N ASP A 250 21.86 16.13 30.30
CA ASP A 250 22.78 17.03 31.01
C ASP A 250 24.09 17.19 30.24
N GLY A 251 24.57 16.15 29.55
CA GLY A 251 25.69 16.24 28.61
C GLY A 251 25.43 17.22 27.46
N VAL A 252 24.22 17.18 26.86
CA VAL A 252 23.77 18.17 25.87
C VAL A 252 23.84 19.57 26.48
N SER A 253 23.28 19.77 27.68
CA SER A 253 23.31 21.08 28.34
C SER A 253 24.74 21.54 28.65
N GLY A 254 25.61 20.61 29.04
CA GLY A 254 27.03 20.83 29.31
C GLY A 254 27.80 21.30 28.08
N ALA A 255 27.53 20.72 26.90
CA ALA A 255 28.16 21.14 25.64
C ALA A 255 27.86 22.63 25.34
N PHE A 256 26.59 23.03 25.42
CA PHE A 256 26.19 24.43 25.24
C PHE A 256 26.78 25.36 26.30
N LYS A 257 26.74 24.95 27.57
CA LYS A 257 27.29 25.74 28.68
C LYS A 257 28.80 25.96 28.54
N LEU A 258 29.54 24.94 28.12
CA LEU A 258 30.97 25.03 27.83
C LEU A 258 31.24 26.13 26.79
N MET A 259 30.48 26.12 25.69
CA MET A 259 30.63 27.13 24.64
C MET A 259 30.21 28.52 25.11
N ASN A 260 29.08 28.64 25.82
CA ASN A 260 28.62 29.91 26.37
C ASN A 260 29.65 30.56 27.29
N ASN A 261 30.28 29.76 28.15
CA ASN A 261 31.33 30.22 29.06
C ASN A 261 32.61 30.59 28.30
N LYS A 262 33.01 29.77 27.32
CA LYS A 262 34.17 30.04 26.46
C LYS A 262 34.04 31.39 25.74
N MET A 263 32.87 31.66 25.20
CA MET A 263 32.56 32.91 24.48
C MET A 263 32.19 34.07 25.41
N LYS A 264 32.07 33.83 26.72
CA LYS A 264 31.66 34.81 27.73
C LYS A 264 30.33 35.52 27.42
N TRP A 265 29.40 34.83 26.76
CA TRP A 265 28.09 35.40 26.40
C TRP A 265 27.15 35.65 27.59
N GLY A 266 27.47 35.09 28.75
CA GLY A 266 26.73 35.34 29.99
C GLY A 266 25.32 34.76 29.97
N LYS A 267 24.40 35.45 30.66
CA LYS A 267 23.00 35.05 30.86
C LYS A 267 22.09 36.24 30.55
N LYS A 268 20.89 35.96 30.05
CA LYS A 268 19.74 36.89 30.14
C LYS A 268 18.67 36.24 31.02
N GLY A 269 18.30 36.88 32.12
CA GLY A 269 17.57 36.21 33.19
C GLY A 269 18.31 35.00 33.76
N SER A 270 17.57 33.92 34.02
CA SER A 270 18.11 32.74 34.70
C SER A 270 18.81 31.73 33.78
N ILE A 271 18.80 31.95 32.47
CA ILE A 271 19.25 30.99 31.46
C ILE A 271 20.46 31.56 30.72
N ASP A 272 21.48 30.73 30.49
CA ASP A 272 22.64 31.03 29.64
C ASP A 272 22.19 31.49 28.24
N PHE A 273 22.87 32.50 27.69
CA PHE A 273 22.57 33.06 26.35
C PHE A 273 22.63 31.99 25.26
N PHE A 274 23.62 31.10 25.32
CA PHE A 274 23.73 29.96 24.43
C PHE A 274 23.39 28.68 25.18
N SER A 275 22.15 28.22 25.00
CA SER A 275 21.60 27.05 25.68
C SER A 275 20.63 26.28 24.78
N PRO A 276 20.40 24.97 25.03
CA PRO A 276 19.46 24.19 24.23
C PRO A 276 18.06 24.82 24.18
N HIS A 277 17.63 25.44 25.29
CA HIS A 277 16.32 26.08 25.36
C HIS A 277 16.23 27.33 24.46
N ARG A 278 17.29 28.14 24.41
CA ARG A 278 17.32 29.35 23.58
C ARG A 278 17.50 29.04 22.11
N ILE A 279 18.31 28.05 21.75
CA ILE A 279 18.40 27.57 20.36
C ILE A 279 17.05 27.06 19.86
N ARG A 280 16.31 26.34 20.70
CA ARG A 280 14.94 25.95 20.36
C ARG A 280 13.99 27.15 20.20
N LYS A 281 14.17 28.23 20.98
CA LYS A 281 13.41 29.48 20.79
C LYS A 281 13.82 30.20 19.50
N PHE A 282 15.11 30.25 19.19
CA PHE A 282 15.63 30.76 17.92
C PHE A 282 14.96 30.04 16.76
N ASN A 283 14.97 28.70 16.76
CA ASN A 283 14.31 27.91 15.71
C ASN A 283 12.84 28.28 15.51
N ALA A 284 12.05 28.34 16.59
CA ALA A 284 10.64 28.72 16.49
C ALA A 284 10.44 30.16 15.98
N SER A 285 11.32 31.07 16.41
CA SER A 285 11.21 32.48 16.06
C SER A 285 11.68 32.75 14.63
N ALA A 286 12.64 31.96 14.12
CA ALA A 286 13.09 32.02 12.73
C ALA A 286 11.99 31.54 11.75
N ILE A 287 11.23 30.50 12.09
CA ILE A 287 10.17 29.98 11.21
C ILE A 287 9.06 31.00 10.97
N GLU A 288 8.70 31.80 11.98
CA GLU A 288 7.62 32.80 11.96
C GLU A 288 6.20 32.22 11.74
N ASP A 289 6.05 31.09 11.03
CA ASP A 289 4.83 30.26 11.07
C ASP A 289 4.74 29.54 12.43
N THR A 290 3.84 30.05 13.27
CA THR A 290 3.64 29.53 14.63
C THR A 290 3.09 28.11 14.64
N ASP A 291 2.21 27.74 13.70
CA ASP A 291 1.62 26.40 13.65
C ASP A 291 2.65 25.37 13.21
N PHE A 292 3.46 25.70 12.19
CA PHE A 292 4.55 24.83 11.75
C PHE A 292 5.66 24.74 12.80
N ALA A 293 6.09 25.86 13.39
CA ALA A 293 7.08 25.87 14.46
C ALA A 293 6.63 25.05 15.68
N ASN A 294 5.35 25.14 16.06
CA ASN A 294 4.80 24.31 17.12
C ASN A 294 4.85 22.83 16.76
N TYR A 295 4.48 22.48 15.53
CA TYR A 295 4.46 21.10 15.03
C TYR A 295 5.86 20.47 15.00
N ILE A 296 6.85 21.10 14.34
CA ILE A 296 8.20 20.50 14.17
C ILE A 296 8.97 20.39 15.50
N GLN A 297 8.51 21.12 16.53
CA GLN A 297 9.02 21.04 17.88
C GLN A 297 8.24 20.06 18.76
N GLY A 298 7.21 19.40 18.23
CA GLY A 298 6.37 18.44 18.94
C GLY A 298 5.46 19.07 19.98
N ARG A 299 5.12 20.36 19.86
CA ARG A 299 4.14 20.99 20.74
C ARG A 299 2.76 20.52 20.28
N LYS A 300 2.15 19.68 21.12
CA LYS A 300 0.87 19.03 20.82
C LYS A 300 -0.21 20.09 20.51
N PRO A 301 -0.87 20.03 19.34
CA PRO A 301 -1.99 20.91 19.02
C PRO A 301 -3.22 20.55 19.87
N ASN A 302 -4.23 21.43 19.88
CA ASN A 302 -5.49 21.14 20.57
C ASN A 302 -6.12 19.84 20.06
N LYS A 303 -6.79 19.09 20.95
CA LYS A 303 -7.38 17.76 20.71
C LYS A 303 -8.20 17.68 19.41
N ILE A 304 -8.96 18.72 19.10
CA ILE A 304 -9.79 18.80 17.89
C ILE A 304 -8.93 18.79 16.62
N ARG A 305 -7.85 19.60 16.56
CA ARG A 305 -6.98 19.67 15.37
C ARG A 305 -6.22 18.36 15.12
N GLU A 306 -5.85 17.62 16.17
CA GLU A 306 -5.10 16.35 16.06
C GLU A 306 -5.91 15.25 15.34
N THR A 307 -7.22 15.18 15.55
CA THR A 307 -8.08 14.16 14.93
C THR A 307 -8.25 14.38 13.43
N TYR A 308 -8.31 15.64 12.99
CA TYR A 308 -8.63 15.98 11.59
C TYR A 308 -7.40 16.20 10.71
N PHE A 309 -6.24 16.54 11.27
CA PHE A 309 -5.05 16.91 10.49
C PHE A 309 -3.83 16.06 10.87
N LYS A 310 -3.60 14.99 10.11
CA LYS A 310 -2.32 14.29 10.09
C LYS A 310 -1.43 14.94 9.03
N LYS A 311 -0.25 15.42 9.41
CA LYS A 311 0.72 15.95 8.43
C LYS A 311 1.42 14.80 7.74
N ASP A 312 1.39 14.84 6.42
CA ASP A 312 2.18 14.00 5.53
C ASP A 312 3.67 14.40 5.56
N ILE A 313 4.56 13.43 5.36
CA ILE A 313 6.03 13.61 5.46
C ILE A 313 6.53 14.58 4.39
N GLU A 314 6.04 14.46 3.15
CA GLU A 314 6.39 15.37 2.05
C GLU A 314 5.97 16.81 2.36
N ASN A 315 4.77 17.00 2.91
CA ASN A 315 4.31 18.32 3.32
C ASN A 315 5.18 18.92 4.43
N VAL A 316 5.73 18.11 5.34
CA VAL A 316 6.68 18.60 6.36
C VAL A 316 8.00 19.01 5.71
N ARG A 317 8.50 18.25 4.72
CA ARG A 317 9.73 18.56 3.98
C ARG A 317 9.59 19.86 3.18
N GLU A 318 8.51 20.01 2.42
CA GLU A 318 8.24 21.20 1.62
C GLU A 318 8.05 22.45 2.49
N GLU A 319 7.32 22.33 3.61
CA GLU A 319 7.17 23.45 4.54
C GLU A 319 8.51 23.82 5.20
N TYR A 320 9.33 22.84 5.57
CA TYR A 320 10.66 23.07 6.11
C TYR A 320 11.56 23.81 5.12
N LYS A 321 11.52 23.40 3.84
CA LYS A 321 12.33 23.97 2.75
C LYS A 321 12.11 25.48 2.59
N LYS A 322 10.89 25.98 2.81
CA LYS A 322 10.58 27.43 2.79
C LYS A 322 11.37 28.24 3.83
N HIS A 323 11.67 27.64 4.98
CA HIS A 323 12.36 28.30 6.08
C HIS A 323 13.86 27.93 6.18
N MET A 324 14.31 26.96 5.39
CA MET A 324 15.64 26.35 5.51
C MET A 324 16.80 27.36 5.40
N HIS A 325 16.66 28.39 4.57
CA HIS A 325 17.65 29.47 4.42
C HIS A 325 17.97 30.17 5.75
N LYS A 326 17.04 30.20 6.71
CA LYS A 326 17.22 30.81 8.03
C LYS A 326 18.08 29.98 9.00
N PHE A 327 18.35 28.72 8.66
CA PHE A 327 19.14 27.79 9.47
C PHE A 327 20.52 27.48 8.90
N ASN A 328 20.77 27.89 7.66
CA ASN A 328 22.04 27.63 7.00
C ASN A 328 23.08 28.70 7.35
N ILE A 329 24.32 28.28 7.56
CA ILE A 329 25.42 29.10 8.06
C ILE A 329 26.39 29.47 6.94
N TYR A 330 26.74 28.51 6.09
CA TYR A 330 27.69 28.64 4.99
C TYR A 330 27.05 28.53 3.62
N ALA A 331 25.89 27.85 3.53
CA ALA A 331 25.20 27.67 2.26
C ALA A 331 24.31 28.88 1.94
N HIS A 332 24.63 29.61 0.86
CA HIS A 332 23.80 30.68 0.30
C HIS A 332 22.57 30.11 -0.45
N TYR A 333 21.64 29.50 0.30
CA TYR A 333 20.39 28.99 -0.28
C TYR A 333 19.50 30.11 -0.86
N ASP A 334 19.56 31.32 -0.29
CA ASP A 334 18.85 32.50 -0.81
C ASP A 334 19.31 32.92 -2.21
N VAL A 335 20.58 32.70 -2.54
CA VAL A 335 21.12 33.01 -3.87
C VAL A 335 20.66 31.95 -4.88
N MET A 336 20.60 30.67 -4.50
CA MET A 336 20.11 29.62 -5.41
C MET A 336 18.63 29.82 -5.76
N ILE A 337 17.73 30.00 -4.78
CA ILE A 337 16.28 30.06 -5.04
C ILE A 337 15.88 31.32 -5.82
N ASN A 338 16.55 32.46 -5.57
CA ASN A 338 16.22 33.73 -6.22
C ASN A 338 17.13 34.13 -7.39
N SER A 339 18.21 33.38 -7.67
CA SER A 339 19.07 33.69 -8.82
C SER A 339 18.29 33.64 -10.13
N GLU A 340 18.59 34.59 -10.99
CA GLU A 340 18.08 34.62 -12.36
C GLU A 340 18.48 33.35 -13.14
N ALA A 341 19.61 32.76 -12.78
CA ALA A 341 20.09 31.48 -13.29
C ALA A 341 19.17 30.31 -12.90
N TYR A 342 18.78 30.18 -11.64
CA TYR A 342 17.85 29.12 -11.20
C TYR A 342 16.46 29.30 -11.80
N LYS A 343 15.97 30.54 -11.92
CA LYS A 343 14.69 30.83 -12.60
C LYS A 343 14.74 30.46 -14.09
N LYS A 344 15.85 30.74 -14.77
CA LYS A 344 16.08 30.30 -16.16
C LYS A 344 16.19 28.79 -16.28
N MET A 345 16.94 28.14 -15.39
CA MET A 345 17.14 26.69 -15.40
C MET A 345 15.83 25.94 -15.10
N LYS A 346 15.04 26.40 -14.12
CA LYS A 346 13.71 25.84 -13.84
C LYS A 346 12.77 25.98 -15.04
N LYS A 347 12.80 27.12 -15.72
CA LYS A 347 12.03 27.33 -16.95
C LYS A 347 12.51 26.43 -18.09
N GLN A 348 13.82 26.25 -18.26
CA GLN A 348 14.38 25.32 -19.25
C GLN A 348 13.97 23.88 -18.98
N ILE A 349 14.04 23.42 -17.72
CA ILE A 349 13.60 22.08 -17.32
C ILE A 349 12.11 21.89 -17.62
N GLU A 350 11.27 22.88 -17.31
CA GLU A 350 9.83 22.80 -17.59
C GLU A 350 9.55 22.74 -19.10
N ASP A 351 10.26 23.54 -19.90
CA ASP A 351 10.15 23.56 -21.37
C ASP A 351 10.67 22.25 -22.00
N GLU A 352 11.77 21.69 -21.48
CA GLU A 352 12.29 20.38 -21.90
C GLU A 352 11.33 19.25 -21.53
N ARG A 353 10.74 19.29 -20.34
CA ARG A 353 9.77 18.30 -19.89
C ARG A 353 8.53 18.29 -20.78
N ARG A 354 8.04 19.47 -21.18
CA ARG A 354 6.94 19.60 -22.15
C ARG A 354 7.30 19.02 -23.51
N LYS A 355 8.50 19.30 -24.02
CA LYS A 355 8.98 18.71 -25.29
C LYS A 355 9.05 17.19 -25.21
N HIS A 356 9.60 16.66 -24.11
CA HIS A 356 9.71 15.22 -23.90
C HIS A 356 8.33 14.55 -23.73
N GLU A 357 7.37 15.21 -23.08
CA GLU A 357 5.97 14.74 -23.01
C GLU A 357 5.31 14.70 -24.39
N ASP A 358 5.52 15.72 -25.23
CA ASP A 358 5.01 15.77 -26.60
C ASP A 358 5.66 14.72 -27.52
N GLU A 359 6.99 14.51 -27.39
CA GLU A 359 7.73 13.47 -28.10
C GLU A 359 7.24 12.07 -27.69
N ASN A 360 7.09 11.81 -26.40
CA ASN A 360 6.52 10.54 -25.92
C ASN A 360 5.09 10.31 -26.43
N LYS A 361 4.29 11.37 -26.54
CA LYS A 361 2.93 11.27 -27.10
C LYS A 361 2.95 10.92 -28.58
N LYS A 362 3.91 11.45 -29.37
CA LYS A 362 4.10 11.05 -30.77
C LYS A 362 4.59 9.60 -30.88
N LEU A 363 5.59 9.24 -30.08
CA LEU A 363 6.16 7.90 -30.06
C LEU A 363 5.10 6.85 -29.70
N ARG A 364 4.24 7.14 -28.71
CA ARG A 364 3.11 6.27 -28.35
C ARG A 364 2.16 6.04 -29.52
N LYS A 365 1.81 7.08 -30.28
CA LYS A 365 0.97 6.96 -31.48
C LYS A 365 1.64 6.13 -32.57
N GLU A 366 2.95 6.27 -32.76
CA GLU A 366 3.71 5.46 -33.71
C GLU A 366 3.75 3.98 -33.30
N TYR A 367 3.97 3.70 -32.02
CA TYR A 367 3.92 2.32 -31.49
C TYR A 367 2.53 1.72 -31.62
N GLU A 368 1.48 2.46 -31.31
CA GLU A 368 0.09 2.02 -31.47
C GLU A 368 -0.23 1.70 -32.92
N HIS A 369 0.21 2.52 -33.87
CA HIS A 369 0.07 2.23 -35.30
C HIS A 369 0.81 0.95 -35.71
N LYS A 370 2.03 0.75 -35.20
CA LYS A 370 2.84 -0.44 -35.50
C LYS A 370 2.25 -1.72 -34.89
N ILE A 371 1.70 -1.65 -33.69
CA ILE A 371 0.98 -2.76 -33.05
C ILE A 371 -0.22 -3.16 -33.92
N ASN A 372 -1.04 -2.19 -34.34
CA ASN A 372 -2.20 -2.47 -35.19
C ASN A 372 -1.81 -3.11 -36.54
N GLN A 373 -0.69 -2.67 -37.14
CA GLN A 373 -0.17 -3.31 -38.36
C GLN A 373 0.28 -4.76 -38.12
N LEU A 374 0.97 -5.02 -37.00
CA LEU A 374 1.41 -6.37 -36.64
C LEU A 374 0.24 -7.30 -36.32
N GLU A 375 -0.80 -6.79 -35.65
CA GLU A 375 -2.04 -7.54 -35.39
C GLU A 375 -2.75 -7.93 -36.70
N LEU A 376 -2.84 -7.00 -37.66
CA LEU A 376 -3.39 -7.28 -38.98
C LEU A 376 -2.57 -8.33 -39.73
N GLN A 377 -1.24 -8.21 -39.70
CA GLN A 377 -0.35 -9.17 -40.34
C GLN A 377 -0.46 -10.57 -39.70
N ASN A 378 -0.54 -10.65 -38.38
CA ASN A 378 -0.75 -11.90 -37.67
C ASN A 378 -2.10 -12.54 -38.02
N SER A 379 -3.17 -11.74 -38.11
CA SER A 379 -4.48 -12.23 -38.54
C SER A 379 -4.45 -12.83 -39.96
N LEU A 380 -3.75 -12.16 -40.89
CA LEU A 380 -3.55 -12.67 -42.25
C LEU A 380 -2.74 -13.97 -42.27
N LEU A 381 -1.64 -14.04 -41.52
CA LEU A 381 -0.81 -15.24 -41.39
C LEU A 381 -1.59 -16.41 -40.79
N SER A 382 -2.37 -16.19 -39.74
CA SER A 382 -3.25 -17.22 -39.16
C SER A 382 -4.26 -17.73 -40.18
N GLY A 383 -4.84 -16.87 -41.01
CA GLY A 383 -5.73 -17.28 -42.10
C GLY A 383 -5.02 -18.14 -43.16
N GLN A 384 -3.77 -17.79 -43.51
CA GLN A 384 -2.96 -18.59 -44.44
C GLN A 384 -2.61 -19.97 -43.86
N ILE A 385 -2.24 -20.03 -42.58
CA ILE A 385 -1.94 -21.29 -41.88
C ILE A 385 -3.16 -22.21 -41.92
N ASN A 386 -4.35 -21.72 -41.56
CA ASN A 386 -5.58 -22.53 -41.59
C ASN A 386 -5.88 -23.07 -43.00
N ASN A 387 -5.64 -22.28 -44.05
CA ASN A 387 -5.82 -22.73 -45.44
C ASN A 387 -4.82 -23.84 -45.81
N ILE A 388 -3.54 -23.68 -45.43
CA ILE A 388 -2.51 -24.71 -45.65
C ILE A 388 -2.86 -26.00 -44.90
N GLU A 389 -3.29 -25.90 -43.63
CA GLU A 389 -3.73 -27.06 -42.84
C GLU A 389 -4.89 -27.80 -43.53
N THR A 390 -5.89 -27.05 -44.02
CA THR A 390 -7.03 -27.62 -44.76
C THR A 390 -6.57 -28.35 -46.02
N GLN A 391 -5.64 -27.74 -46.78
CA GLN A 391 -5.08 -28.36 -47.99
C GLN A 391 -4.26 -29.61 -47.67
N MET A 392 -3.46 -29.58 -46.60
CA MET A 392 -2.67 -30.72 -46.14
C MET A 392 -3.58 -31.89 -45.73
N ILE A 393 -4.63 -31.63 -44.95
CA ILE A 393 -5.62 -32.65 -44.57
C ILE A 393 -6.25 -33.27 -45.83
N GLY A 394 -6.62 -32.45 -46.81
CA GLY A 394 -7.15 -32.94 -48.09
C GLY A 394 -6.17 -33.84 -48.86
N LEU A 395 -4.89 -33.49 -48.89
CA LEU A 395 -3.84 -34.29 -49.55
C LEU A 395 -3.57 -35.61 -48.83
N VAL A 396 -3.52 -35.60 -47.49
CA VAL A 396 -3.36 -36.81 -46.67
C VAL A 396 -4.52 -37.77 -46.94
N ARG A 397 -5.77 -37.29 -46.87
CA ARG A 397 -6.96 -38.09 -47.18
C ARG A 397 -6.94 -38.66 -48.60
N ALA A 398 -6.54 -37.87 -49.59
CA ALA A 398 -6.44 -38.34 -50.97
C ALA A 398 -5.39 -39.45 -51.13
N ASN A 399 -4.29 -39.38 -50.38
CA ASN A 399 -3.25 -40.41 -50.39
C ASN A 399 -3.71 -41.69 -49.68
N GLU A 400 -4.39 -41.57 -48.55
CA GLU A 400 -4.96 -42.70 -47.80
C GLU A 400 -6.05 -43.41 -48.60
N TYR A 401 -6.92 -42.66 -49.27
CA TYR A 401 -7.93 -43.20 -50.19
C TYR A 401 -7.27 -44.00 -51.32
N ARG A 402 -6.18 -43.49 -51.91
CA ARG A 402 -5.41 -44.23 -52.93
C ARG A 402 -4.76 -45.50 -52.37
N ALA A 403 -4.21 -45.42 -51.16
CA ALA A 403 -3.58 -46.57 -50.49
C ALA A 403 -4.62 -47.65 -50.18
N PHE A 404 -5.80 -47.27 -49.68
CA PHE A 404 -6.93 -48.16 -49.45
C PHE A 404 -7.41 -48.83 -50.74
N ILE A 405 -7.65 -48.04 -51.80
CA ILE A 405 -8.01 -48.58 -53.13
C ILE A 405 -6.99 -49.60 -53.61
N LYS A 406 -5.70 -49.30 -53.45
CA LYS A 406 -4.62 -50.21 -53.84
C LYS A 406 -4.68 -51.50 -53.01
N TYR A 407 -4.85 -51.39 -51.70
CA TYR A 407 -4.96 -52.53 -50.79
C TYR A 407 -6.10 -53.46 -51.17
N VAL A 408 -7.32 -52.93 -51.29
CA VAL A 408 -8.51 -53.72 -51.67
C VAL A 408 -8.35 -54.33 -53.06
N ARG A 409 -7.72 -53.61 -54.00
CA ARG A 409 -7.46 -54.12 -55.34
C ARG A 409 -6.44 -55.25 -55.34
N GLU A 410 -5.46 -55.23 -54.44
CA GLU A 410 -4.40 -56.23 -54.35
C GLU A 410 -4.77 -57.42 -53.46
N ASP A 411 -5.78 -57.29 -52.59
CA ASP A 411 -6.30 -58.36 -51.74
C ASP A 411 -7.00 -59.46 -52.55
N ASP A 412 -6.59 -60.71 -52.33
CA ASP A 412 -7.07 -61.84 -53.12
C ASP A 412 -8.52 -62.20 -52.79
N PHE A 413 -8.95 -62.03 -51.54
CA PHE A 413 -10.32 -62.31 -51.11
C PHE A 413 -11.30 -61.28 -51.70
N ALA A 414 -10.95 -59.99 -51.66
CA ALA A 414 -11.73 -58.91 -52.25
C ALA A 414 -11.84 -59.02 -53.78
N LYS A 415 -10.78 -59.46 -54.47
CA LYS A 415 -10.81 -59.76 -55.92
C LYS A 415 -11.74 -60.92 -56.24
N GLU A 416 -11.56 -62.07 -55.57
CA GLU A 416 -12.33 -63.28 -55.82
C GLU A 416 -13.83 -63.02 -55.67
N HIS A 417 -14.21 -62.24 -54.67
CA HIS A 417 -15.60 -61.93 -54.37
C HIS A 417 -16.09 -60.61 -54.98
N GLY A 418 -15.28 -59.91 -55.79
CA GLY A 418 -15.64 -58.64 -56.44
C GLY A 418 -16.21 -57.60 -55.48
N LEU A 419 -15.44 -57.25 -54.44
CA LEU A 419 -15.89 -56.42 -53.31
C LEU A 419 -15.52 -54.93 -53.41
N MET A 420 -14.87 -54.52 -54.50
CA MET A 420 -14.29 -53.18 -54.65
C MET A 420 -15.28 -52.06 -54.34
N ASP A 421 -16.44 -52.05 -55.01
CA ASP A 421 -17.41 -50.96 -54.89
C ASP A 421 -18.04 -50.91 -53.48
N TYR A 422 -18.30 -52.08 -52.89
CA TYR A 422 -18.83 -52.21 -51.54
C TYR A 422 -17.83 -51.74 -50.47
N ALA A 423 -16.54 -52.04 -50.68
CA ALA A 423 -15.48 -51.62 -49.78
C ALA A 423 -15.22 -50.10 -49.87
N ILE A 424 -15.27 -49.52 -51.07
CA ILE A 424 -15.18 -48.06 -51.27
C ILE A 424 -16.34 -47.34 -50.57
N ASP A 425 -17.58 -47.80 -50.76
CA ASP A 425 -18.76 -47.15 -50.14
C ASP A 425 -18.69 -47.17 -48.60
N ILE A 426 -18.24 -48.29 -48.01
CA ILE A 426 -18.05 -48.38 -46.55
C ILE A 426 -16.90 -47.49 -46.08
N TYR A 427 -15.81 -47.39 -46.85
CA TYR A 427 -14.68 -46.52 -46.53
C TYR A 427 -15.08 -45.04 -46.55
N GLU A 428 -15.78 -44.60 -47.60
CA GLU A 428 -16.27 -43.22 -47.75
C GLU A 428 -17.28 -42.86 -46.65
N SER A 429 -18.15 -43.80 -46.28
CA SER A 429 -19.07 -43.63 -45.15
C SER A 429 -18.34 -43.46 -43.83
N ARG A 430 -17.26 -44.22 -43.57
CA ARG A 430 -16.47 -44.07 -42.35
C ARG A 430 -15.72 -42.74 -42.28
N ILE A 431 -15.09 -42.32 -43.37
CA ILE A 431 -14.43 -41.00 -43.44
C ILE A 431 -15.42 -39.85 -43.25
N SER A 432 -16.63 -39.99 -43.76
CA SER A 432 -17.68 -38.97 -43.60
C SER A 432 -18.19 -38.86 -42.16
N ASN A 433 -18.14 -39.96 -41.40
CA ASN A 433 -18.62 -40.02 -40.02
C ASN A 433 -17.55 -39.73 -38.97
N ASP A 434 -16.26 -39.93 -39.28
CA ASP A 434 -15.14 -39.62 -38.40
C ASP A 434 -14.01 -38.94 -39.20
N GLU A 435 -13.86 -37.64 -38.98
CA GLU A 435 -12.88 -36.81 -39.66
C GLU A 435 -11.41 -37.18 -39.38
N ASN A 436 -11.16 -37.95 -38.31
CA ASN A 436 -9.83 -38.42 -37.90
C ASN A 436 -9.60 -39.91 -38.22
N PHE A 437 -10.50 -40.54 -38.98
CA PHE A 437 -10.35 -41.95 -39.36
C PHE A 437 -9.21 -42.14 -40.36
N HIS A 438 -8.09 -42.66 -39.86
CA HIS A 438 -6.93 -43.06 -40.66
C HIS A 438 -6.84 -44.60 -40.62
N PRO A 439 -7.20 -45.32 -41.70
CA PRO A 439 -7.34 -46.77 -41.67
C PRO A 439 -5.99 -47.46 -41.44
N SER A 440 -5.89 -48.29 -40.40
CA SER A 440 -4.83 -49.28 -40.28
C SER A 440 -5.10 -50.46 -41.24
N ILE A 441 -4.11 -51.34 -41.43
CA ILE A 441 -4.31 -52.57 -42.23
C ILE A 441 -5.46 -53.42 -41.66
N GLU A 442 -5.56 -53.54 -40.34
CA GLU A 442 -6.65 -54.26 -39.66
C GLU A 442 -8.02 -53.62 -39.97
N ASP A 443 -8.09 -52.29 -40.02
CA ASP A 443 -9.32 -51.58 -40.42
C ASP A 443 -9.69 -51.87 -41.88
N MET A 444 -8.71 -51.97 -42.77
CA MET A 444 -8.95 -52.32 -44.17
C MET A 444 -9.54 -53.72 -44.30
N ASP A 445 -9.03 -54.70 -43.54
CA ASP A 445 -9.57 -56.07 -43.49
C ASP A 445 -10.99 -56.10 -42.90
N ILE A 446 -11.26 -55.30 -41.87
CA ILE A 446 -12.61 -55.15 -41.32
C ILE A 446 -13.55 -54.61 -42.39
N ILE A 447 -13.12 -53.60 -43.16
CA ILE A 447 -13.94 -53.02 -44.23
C ILE A 447 -14.20 -54.06 -45.34
N ILE A 448 -13.21 -54.84 -45.75
CA ILE A 448 -13.38 -55.92 -46.74
C ILE A 448 -14.38 -56.96 -46.25
N ASN A 449 -14.30 -57.38 -44.99
CA ASN A 449 -15.25 -58.32 -44.40
C ASN A 449 -16.68 -57.74 -44.33
N GLN A 450 -16.81 -56.46 -43.98
CA GLN A 450 -18.10 -55.77 -44.00
C GLN A 450 -18.67 -55.66 -45.42
N ALA A 451 -17.81 -55.38 -46.42
CA ALA A 451 -18.18 -55.34 -47.83
C ALA A 451 -18.69 -56.70 -48.32
N TYR A 452 -18.04 -57.79 -47.92
CA TYR A 452 -18.48 -59.16 -48.23
C TYR A 452 -19.86 -59.47 -47.65
N ASN A 453 -20.06 -59.18 -46.36
CA ASN A 453 -21.35 -59.40 -45.69
C ASN A 453 -22.46 -58.58 -46.35
N ARG A 454 -22.17 -57.33 -46.71
CA ARG A 454 -23.12 -56.46 -47.42
C ARG A 454 -23.47 -57.02 -48.80
N LYS A 455 -22.48 -57.45 -49.58
CA LYS A 455 -22.71 -58.08 -50.89
C LYS A 455 -23.54 -59.36 -50.80
N ILE A 456 -23.31 -60.20 -49.78
CA ILE A 456 -24.14 -61.40 -49.55
C ILE A 456 -25.59 -61.01 -49.26
N ASN A 457 -25.79 -60.00 -48.41
CA ASN A 457 -27.13 -59.53 -48.07
C ASN A 457 -27.86 -58.94 -49.29
N ASP A 458 -27.18 -58.14 -50.10
CA ASP A 458 -27.74 -57.56 -51.33
C ASP A 458 -28.05 -58.66 -52.37
N ASN A 459 -27.20 -59.69 -52.49
CA ASN A 459 -27.48 -60.84 -53.34
C ASN A 459 -28.67 -61.67 -52.83
N ARG A 460 -28.82 -61.83 -51.52
CA ARG A 460 -30.00 -62.49 -50.91
C ARG A 460 -31.27 -61.67 -51.12
N LEU A 461 -31.18 -60.36 -50.97
CA LEU A 461 -32.30 -59.43 -51.17
C LEU A 461 -32.72 -59.43 -52.64
N ASN A 462 -31.77 -59.37 -53.58
CA ASN A 462 -32.03 -59.46 -55.02
C ASN A 462 -32.62 -60.83 -55.42
N ALA A 463 -32.16 -61.94 -54.81
CA ALA A 463 -32.76 -63.26 -55.02
C ALA A 463 -34.19 -63.37 -54.45
N LYS A 464 -34.50 -62.63 -53.37
CA LYS A 464 -35.85 -62.52 -52.80
C LYS A 464 -36.77 -61.64 -53.67
N LEU A 465 -36.27 -60.51 -54.18
CA LEU A 465 -36.98 -59.63 -55.12
C LEU A 465 -37.27 -60.30 -56.48
N LEU A 466 -36.37 -61.17 -56.97
CA LEU A 466 -36.57 -61.93 -58.21
C LEU A 466 -37.52 -63.13 -58.08
N SER A 467 -37.85 -63.57 -56.86
CA SER A 467 -38.77 -64.69 -56.61
C SER A 467 -40.17 -64.25 -56.14
N GLN A 468 -40.41 -62.96 -55.90
CA GLN A 468 -41.71 -62.39 -55.52
C GLN A 468 -41.94 -61.04 -56.20
N THR A 469 -42.49 -61.05 -57.42
CA THR A 469 -43.29 -59.93 -57.93
C THR A 469 -44.55 -60.48 -58.59
N SER A 470 -45.67 -60.37 -57.89
CA SER A 470 -47.02 -60.63 -58.41
C SER A 470 -47.45 -59.48 -59.35
N GLN A 471 -48.49 -59.69 -60.16
CA GLN A 471 -49.06 -58.62 -61.01
C GLN A 471 -49.58 -57.44 -60.15
N ASP A 472 -49.92 -57.69 -58.89
CA ASP A 472 -50.54 -56.73 -57.96
C ASP A 472 -49.51 -55.74 -57.37
N TYR A 473 -48.25 -56.14 -57.21
CA TYR A 473 -47.16 -55.26 -56.73
C TYR A 473 -47.01 -53.99 -57.60
N GLY A 474 -47.14 -54.14 -58.92
CA GLY A 474 -47.05 -53.02 -59.85
C GLY A 474 -48.15 -51.99 -59.64
N GLU A 475 -49.37 -52.45 -59.33
CA GLU A 475 -50.52 -51.58 -59.06
C GLU A 475 -50.38 -50.87 -57.71
N ILE A 476 -49.99 -51.61 -56.66
CA ILE A 476 -49.74 -51.07 -55.31
C ILE A 476 -48.67 -49.97 -55.35
N TYR A 477 -47.52 -50.24 -55.98
CA TYR A 477 -46.43 -49.27 -56.06
C TYR A 477 -46.88 -48.01 -56.83
N SER A 478 -47.58 -48.17 -57.95
CA SER A 478 -48.07 -47.05 -58.75
C SER A 478 -49.03 -46.16 -57.95
N TYR A 479 -49.89 -46.76 -57.12
CA TYR A 479 -50.79 -46.01 -56.23
C TYR A 479 -50.04 -45.25 -55.14
N ILE A 480 -49.12 -45.92 -54.44
CA ILE A 480 -48.30 -45.31 -53.37
C ILE A 480 -47.43 -44.17 -53.93
N GLU A 481 -46.82 -44.36 -55.10
CA GLU A 481 -46.03 -43.34 -55.78
C GLU A 481 -46.88 -42.12 -56.16
N SER A 482 -48.08 -42.34 -56.69
CA SER A 482 -49.04 -41.26 -57.00
C SER A 482 -49.35 -40.43 -55.75
N LYS A 483 -49.64 -41.08 -54.61
CA LYS A 483 -49.91 -40.40 -53.33
C LYS A 483 -48.71 -39.63 -52.78
N ALA A 484 -47.51 -40.17 -52.92
CA ALA A 484 -46.29 -39.48 -52.52
C ALA A 484 -46.04 -38.20 -53.35
N ASN A 485 -46.28 -38.27 -54.67
CA ASN A 485 -46.18 -37.09 -55.55
C ASN A 485 -47.24 -36.04 -55.20
N GLU A 486 -48.48 -36.44 -54.94
CA GLU A 486 -49.55 -35.54 -54.49
C GLU A 486 -49.16 -34.79 -53.19
N TYR A 487 -48.46 -35.47 -52.28
CA TYR A 487 -47.96 -34.87 -51.04
C TYR A 487 -46.83 -33.86 -51.29
N LEU A 488 -45.86 -34.18 -52.15
CA LEU A 488 -44.78 -33.27 -52.55
C LEU A 488 -45.31 -32.00 -53.21
N ASP A 489 -46.26 -32.15 -54.14
CA ASP A 489 -46.88 -31.05 -54.87
C ASP A 489 -47.64 -30.11 -53.92
N ARG A 490 -48.44 -30.66 -52.99
CA ARG A 490 -49.17 -29.86 -51.98
C ARG A 490 -48.26 -29.05 -51.06
N ARG A 491 -47.02 -29.51 -50.83
CA ARG A 491 -46.02 -28.83 -50.01
C ARG A 491 -45.07 -27.94 -50.81
N GLY A 492 -45.13 -27.99 -52.15
CA GLY A 492 -44.26 -27.22 -53.03
C GLY A 492 -42.81 -27.71 -53.06
N PHE A 493 -42.58 -29.01 -52.80
CA PHE A 493 -41.24 -29.59 -52.82
C PHE A 493 -40.88 -30.15 -54.20
N GLU A 494 -39.83 -29.63 -54.82
CA GLU A 494 -39.17 -30.26 -55.97
C GLU A 494 -37.92 -31.02 -55.51
N LEU A 495 -37.92 -32.34 -55.69
CA LEU A 495 -36.79 -33.19 -55.32
C LEU A 495 -35.73 -33.21 -56.42
N ILE A 496 -34.47 -33.02 -56.04
CA ILE A 496 -33.34 -33.28 -56.95
C ILE A 496 -33.28 -34.78 -57.32
N PRO A 497 -32.72 -35.16 -58.49
CA PRO A 497 -32.76 -36.54 -58.99
C PRO A 497 -32.25 -37.60 -58.01
N ALA A 498 -31.19 -37.30 -57.25
CA ALA A 498 -30.62 -38.22 -56.27
C ALA A 498 -31.62 -38.54 -55.14
N LEU A 499 -32.30 -37.53 -54.61
CA LEU A 499 -33.30 -37.72 -53.54
C LEU A 499 -34.59 -38.35 -54.07
N ARG A 500 -34.94 -38.10 -55.34
CA ARG A 500 -36.04 -38.81 -55.99
C ARG A 500 -35.76 -40.31 -56.09
N GLN A 501 -34.52 -40.70 -56.39
CA GLN A 501 -34.13 -42.10 -56.42
C GLN A 501 -34.25 -42.76 -55.03
N VAL A 502 -33.79 -42.07 -53.97
CA VAL A 502 -33.93 -42.55 -52.58
C VAL A 502 -35.39 -42.71 -52.18
N LEU A 503 -36.24 -41.72 -52.53
CA LEU A 503 -37.67 -41.80 -52.27
C LEU A 503 -38.29 -43.01 -52.98
N ASN A 504 -38.04 -43.17 -54.28
CA ASN A 504 -38.59 -44.28 -55.07
C ASN A 504 -38.19 -45.64 -54.49
N ASN A 505 -36.94 -45.81 -54.04
CA ASN A 505 -36.50 -47.06 -53.42
C ASN A 505 -37.27 -47.36 -52.12
N ARG A 506 -37.47 -46.36 -51.25
CA ARG A 506 -38.27 -46.55 -50.01
C ARG A 506 -39.74 -46.82 -50.27
N LEU A 507 -40.32 -46.20 -51.31
CA LEU A 507 -41.70 -46.49 -51.71
C LEU A 507 -41.84 -47.90 -52.26
N LYS A 508 -40.84 -48.42 -52.98
CA LYS A 508 -40.80 -49.82 -53.45
C LYS A 508 -40.73 -50.80 -52.27
N GLU A 509 -39.89 -50.52 -51.29
CA GLU A 509 -39.82 -51.32 -50.05
C GLU A 509 -41.18 -51.36 -49.33
N TYR A 510 -41.87 -50.22 -49.24
CA TYR A 510 -43.19 -50.19 -48.61
C TYR A 510 -44.24 -50.93 -49.45
N ALA A 511 -44.22 -50.79 -50.77
CA ALA A 511 -45.12 -51.54 -51.66
C ALA A 511 -44.90 -53.06 -51.54
N LEU A 512 -43.65 -53.51 -51.40
CA LEU A 512 -43.33 -54.92 -51.14
C LEU A 512 -43.87 -55.39 -49.80
N GLU A 513 -43.78 -54.58 -48.74
CA GLU A 513 -44.37 -54.91 -47.43
C GLU A 513 -45.90 -55.10 -47.52
N ILE A 514 -46.59 -54.28 -48.33
CA ILE A 514 -48.03 -54.42 -48.54
C ILE A 514 -48.36 -55.67 -49.36
N ASP A 515 -47.64 -55.92 -50.44
CA ASP A 515 -47.80 -57.13 -51.28
C ASP A 515 -47.52 -58.42 -50.47
N GLU A 516 -46.52 -58.41 -49.58
CA GLU A 516 -46.26 -59.55 -48.68
C GLU A 516 -47.41 -59.76 -47.66
N ASN A 517 -48.07 -58.69 -47.20
CA ASN A 517 -49.19 -58.77 -46.25
C ASN A 517 -50.55 -59.08 -46.91
N MET A 518 -50.67 -58.92 -48.23
CA MET A 518 -51.88 -59.27 -49.01
C MET A 518 -52.26 -60.75 -48.89
N ALA A 519 -51.31 -61.64 -48.61
CA ALA A 519 -51.58 -63.06 -48.38
C ALA A 519 -52.55 -63.34 -47.20
N VAL A 520 -52.90 -62.32 -46.41
CA VAL A 520 -53.77 -62.40 -45.23
C VAL A 520 -55.06 -61.55 -45.35
N ARG A 521 -55.23 -60.70 -46.38
CA ARG A 521 -56.44 -59.86 -46.60
C ARG A 521 -56.75 -59.63 -48.09
N ASP A 522 -58.03 -59.61 -48.45
CA ASP A 522 -58.49 -59.61 -49.85
C ASP A 522 -58.40 -58.26 -50.59
N ASN A 523 -58.03 -57.15 -49.93
CA ASN A 523 -57.87 -55.83 -50.59
C ASN A 523 -56.64 -55.07 -50.06
N TRP A 524 -55.73 -54.69 -50.96
CA TRP A 524 -54.50 -53.96 -50.62
C TRP A 524 -54.74 -52.50 -50.28
N GLU A 525 -55.79 -51.87 -50.82
CA GLU A 525 -56.09 -50.46 -50.56
C GLU A 525 -56.32 -50.19 -49.06
N ASP A 526 -56.93 -51.15 -48.34
CA ASP A 526 -57.17 -51.07 -46.90
C ASP A 526 -55.90 -51.24 -46.05
N LEU A 527 -54.81 -51.76 -46.63
CA LEU A 527 -53.52 -51.96 -45.96
C LEU A 527 -52.60 -50.74 -46.08
N ILE A 528 -52.91 -49.81 -46.99
CA ILE A 528 -52.12 -48.60 -47.21
C ILE A 528 -52.47 -47.53 -46.18
N ASP A 529 -51.46 -47.04 -45.46
CA ASP A 529 -51.59 -45.90 -44.56
C ASP A 529 -50.95 -44.66 -45.20
N ASP A 530 -51.80 -43.73 -45.67
CA ASP A 530 -51.38 -42.45 -46.24
C ASP A 530 -50.48 -41.62 -45.30
N ARG A 531 -50.60 -41.80 -43.97
CA ARG A 531 -49.71 -41.12 -43.00
C ARG A 531 -48.30 -41.69 -43.05
N ARG A 532 -48.16 -42.99 -43.32
CA ARG A 532 -46.87 -43.65 -43.48
C ARG A 532 -46.18 -43.18 -44.76
N ILE A 533 -46.91 -43.06 -45.87
CA ILE A 533 -46.41 -42.45 -47.12
C ILE A 533 -45.92 -41.03 -46.85
N SER A 534 -46.73 -40.21 -46.16
CA SER A 534 -46.37 -38.83 -45.81
C SER A 534 -45.11 -38.75 -44.93
N ARG A 535 -44.92 -39.69 -44.00
CA ARG A 535 -43.68 -39.77 -43.19
C ARG A 535 -42.47 -40.13 -44.03
N ILE A 536 -42.59 -41.11 -44.93
CA ILE A 536 -41.49 -41.51 -45.82
C ILE A 536 -41.03 -40.30 -46.65
N VAL A 537 -41.98 -39.55 -47.22
CA VAL A 537 -41.68 -38.31 -47.95
C VAL A 537 -41.07 -37.25 -47.04
N ALA A 538 -41.60 -37.05 -45.83
CA ALA A 538 -41.10 -36.07 -44.87
C ALA A 538 -39.66 -36.39 -44.42
N GLU A 539 -39.32 -37.66 -44.21
CA GLU A 539 -37.97 -38.08 -43.84
C GLU A 539 -36.97 -37.81 -44.95
N VAL A 540 -37.31 -38.14 -46.20
CA VAL A 540 -36.42 -37.91 -47.34
C VAL A 540 -36.25 -36.41 -47.61
N THR A 541 -37.32 -35.63 -47.46
CA THR A 541 -37.28 -34.15 -47.64
C THR A 541 -36.64 -33.42 -46.46
N LYS A 542 -36.62 -34.00 -45.25
CA LYS A 542 -35.92 -33.40 -44.08
C LYS A 542 -34.41 -33.27 -44.28
N SER A 543 -33.84 -34.05 -45.19
CA SER A 543 -32.45 -33.97 -45.62
C SER A 543 -32.16 -32.75 -46.51
N ILE A 544 -33.18 -31.98 -46.90
CA ILE A 544 -33.11 -30.77 -47.76
C ILE A 544 -33.29 -29.48 -46.93
N MET A 545 -33.90 -29.57 -45.74
CA MET A 545 -33.99 -28.48 -44.77
C MET A 545 -32.78 -28.49 -43.84
#